data_AF-A0A8J4ETF6-F1
#
_entry.id   AF-A0A8J4ETF6-F1
#
_cell.length_a   1.000
_cell.length_b   1.000
_cell.length_c   1.000
_cell.angle_alpha   90.00
_cell.angle_beta   90.00
_cell.angle_gamma   90.00
#
_symmetry.space_group_name_H-M   'P 1'
#
loop_
_entity.id
_entity.type
_entity.pdbx_description
1 polymer ?
#
loop_
_entity_poly.entity_id
_entity_poly.type
_entity_poly.pdbx_seq_one_letter_code
_entity_poly.pdbx_strand_id
1 'polypeptide(L)'
;MGKQPGNPGLPSPRKRKGQGQEQAQEQTRTPTKQTGLSMQCSTPSMATRAGGTPPRAAECTRNNADELPPAPAAGTFQTWERTNSLLREAIVDGSSKAAALVPLRPSLRRIKDDLVRILDEAVSSHNGNASILIHGPPGTGKTLVVERAIQEVCTKHNDPSGSGSSATTPTSTSAAVPSTSNTTTTAVRNVGVVRLNGLLQPDERTAFQEVAKQLCREFGQKFVKSATFDDNLVFLKGMLHALYKCLKKVMFIVDEFQQYAKKGKQQMLYYLLDMLQDSKIQAAVIGVSSVHNIVEDLEKRVLSRVGRRRMLVTFPAINLEEVGGGASSSPGGGAVRSHRATGPDGGGADSYDGLLYDMLALHAGMADLAGLSPAAAAAHNAGVTRALKDTRISNCVSKLAVIGAPPQHVALAAEAALAAWGDDLRRQGLMATAADAGQQARPGAGPPPLLGVGHLLTGLGGVLDTPERALVDVVRGLPVISLVLLVAAHRLLQKGQQLCNFEMVWDEYRSIQAQRGAIAFNKQAAAAAWQMLPLSGLAHFADTNVESRGRDLSYAGVVLLVGYSDLDRGIREHPHCPDAVQKFHLQEI
;
A
#
# COMPACT_ATOMS: atom_id res chain seq x y z
N MET A 1 -5.90 -58.70 36.08
CA MET A 1 -6.74 -57.80 36.91
C MET A 1 -6.77 -56.43 36.22
N GLY A 2 -7.89 -55.78 35.91
CA GLY A 2 -9.28 -56.23 35.92
C GLY A 2 -10.23 -55.17 35.32
N LYS A 3 -11.07 -55.60 34.37
CA LYS A 3 -12.44 -55.11 34.06
C LYS A 3 -12.69 -53.63 33.65
N GLN A 4 -12.97 -53.44 32.35
CA GLN A 4 -14.18 -52.74 31.88
C GLN A 4 -15.46 -53.48 32.36
N PRO A 5 -16.69 -52.91 32.39
CA PRO A 5 -17.29 -51.94 31.44
C PRO A 5 -18.05 -50.78 32.14
N GLY A 6 -18.92 -49.95 31.53
CA GLY A 6 -19.50 -49.96 30.18
C GLY A 6 -20.36 -48.73 29.87
N ASN A 7 -20.97 -48.72 28.69
CA ASN A 7 -21.85 -47.67 28.17
C ASN A 7 -23.31 -48.13 28.18
N PRO A 8 -24.26 -47.28 28.59
CA PRO A 8 -25.51 -47.09 27.82
C PRO A 8 -25.85 -45.59 27.74
N GLY A 9 -26.53 -45.06 26.72
CA GLY A 9 -27.40 -45.62 25.69
C GLY A 9 -28.40 -44.52 25.30
N LEU A 10 -28.79 -44.45 24.02
CA LEU A 10 -29.76 -43.46 23.52
C LEU A 10 -31.15 -43.61 24.21
N PRO A 11 -31.95 -42.54 24.21
CA PRO A 11 -33.12 -42.62 23.32
C PRO A 11 -33.44 -41.32 22.56
N SER A 12 -33.81 -41.47 21.30
CA SER A 12 -34.78 -40.58 20.64
C SER A 12 -36.17 -41.18 20.77
N PRO A 13 -37.24 -40.37 20.79
CA PRO A 13 -38.37 -40.74 19.92
C PRO A 13 -39.11 -39.57 19.25
N ARG A 14 -39.42 -39.78 17.96
CA ARG A 14 -40.69 -39.55 17.23
C ARG A 14 -41.43 -38.21 17.41
N LYS A 15 -41.63 -37.40 16.37
CA LYS A 15 -42.60 -37.56 15.25
C LYS A 15 -44.06 -37.89 15.65
N ARG A 16 -44.92 -36.87 15.56
CA ARG A 16 -46.31 -36.86 15.03
C ARG A 16 -46.53 -35.43 14.48
N LYS A 17 -46.97 -35.13 13.24
CA LYS A 17 -48.06 -35.65 12.37
C LYS A 17 -49.41 -35.63 13.11
N GLY A 18 -50.41 -34.84 12.74
CA GLY A 18 -50.56 -33.84 11.66
C GLY A 18 -52.04 -33.65 11.28
N GLN A 19 -52.33 -32.85 10.25
CA GLN A 19 -53.65 -32.68 9.57
C GLN A 19 -54.75 -31.99 10.42
N GLY A 20 -55.76 -31.30 9.85
CA GLY A 20 -56.08 -30.94 8.46
C GLY A 20 -56.69 -29.52 8.39
N GLN A 21 -56.79 -28.86 7.23
CA GLN A 21 -57.98 -28.87 6.33
C GLN A 21 -59.26 -28.33 7.02
N GLU A 22 -60.09 -27.44 6.49
CA GLU A 22 -60.16 -26.71 5.20
C GLU A 22 -61.08 -25.44 5.42
N GLN A 23 -61.51 -24.59 4.48
CA GLN A 23 -61.53 -24.64 3.01
C GLN A 23 -61.49 -23.21 2.39
N ALA A 24 -60.74 -23.08 1.30
CA ALA A 24 -60.96 -22.26 0.10
C ALA A 24 -62.21 -21.34 0.01
N GLN A 25 -62.01 -20.10 -0.46
CA GLN A 25 -62.82 -19.60 -1.58
C GLN A 25 -62.07 -18.61 -2.46
N GLU A 26 -62.41 -18.67 -3.75
CA GLU A 26 -61.69 -18.09 -4.89
C GLU A 26 -62.53 -16.96 -5.49
N GLN A 27 -61.91 -15.83 -5.85
CA GLN A 27 -62.52 -14.97 -6.87
C GLN A 27 -61.52 -14.09 -7.63
N THR A 28 -61.66 -14.18 -8.96
CA THR A 28 -60.88 -13.53 -10.00
C THR A 28 -61.29 -12.07 -10.20
N ARG A 29 -60.36 -11.19 -10.61
CA ARG A 29 -60.54 -10.31 -11.78
C ARG A 29 -59.27 -9.55 -12.22
N THR A 30 -59.28 -9.21 -13.50
CA THR A 30 -58.20 -8.63 -14.33
C THR A 30 -58.11 -7.09 -14.25
N PRO A 31 -56.99 -6.48 -14.69
CA PRO A 31 -56.78 -5.03 -14.60
C PRO A 31 -57.54 -4.24 -15.68
N THR A 32 -57.87 -2.97 -15.38
CA THR A 32 -58.51 -2.04 -16.35
C THR A 32 -57.76 -0.70 -16.40
N LYS A 33 -57.68 -0.13 -17.61
CA LYS A 33 -56.99 1.12 -17.96
C LYS A 33 -57.79 2.38 -17.57
N GLN A 34 -57.08 3.49 -17.38
CA GLN A 34 -57.44 4.85 -17.84
C GLN A 34 -56.12 5.68 -17.76
N THR A 35 -55.54 6.27 -18.81
CA THR A 35 -55.94 7.50 -19.55
C THR A 35 -56.47 8.59 -18.61
N GLY A 36 -55.85 9.75 -18.39
CA GLY A 36 -54.77 10.45 -19.09
C GLY A 36 -55.27 11.83 -19.53
N LEU A 37 -54.51 12.90 -19.34
CA LEU A 37 -54.72 14.21 -20.00
C LEU A 37 -53.53 15.15 -19.75
N SER A 38 -53.13 15.86 -20.80
CA SER A 38 -52.13 16.93 -20.80
C SER A 38 -52.78 18.29 -20.54
N MET A 39 -52.03 19.22 -19.94
CA MET A 39 -52.22 20.64 -20.21
C MET A 39 -50.87 21.35 -20.37
N GLN A 40 -50.81 22.18 -21.40
CA GLN A 40 -49.68 23.03 -21.77
C GLN A 40 -49.84 24.38 -21.08
N CYS A 41 -48.74 25.11 -20.85
CA CYS A 41 -48.83 26.57 -20.75
C CYS A 41 -47.68 27.24 -21.50
N SER A 42 -48.08 27.94 -22.55
CA SER A 42 -47.31 28.61 -23.58
C SER A 42 -46.31 29.65 -23.08
N THR A 43 -45.16 29.74 -23.75
CA THR A 43 -44.36 30.97 -23.80
C THR A 43 -44.94 31.93 -24.86
N PRO A 44 -44.95 33.26 -24.62
CA PRO A 44 -45.23 34.23 -25.66
C PRO A 44 -43.93 34.70 -26.33
N SER A 45 -43.93 34.71 -27.66
CA SER A 45 -42.93 35.41 -28.48
C SER A 45 -43.54 36.69 -29.03
N MET A 46 -42.78 37.79 -28.99
CA MET A 46 -43.00 38.95 -29.85
C MET A 46 -41.64 39.46 -30.33
N ALA A 47 -41.60 39.89 -31.59
CA ALA A 47 -40.36 40.13 -32.34
C ALA A 47 -40.41 41.49 -33.03
N THR A 48 -39.26 42.18 -33.10
CA THR A 48 -38.85 43.10 -34.18
C THR A 48 -37.43 43.62 -33.93
N ARG A 49 -36.60 44.10 -34.88
CA ARG A 49 -36.32 43.74 -36.29
C ARG A 49 -35.25 44.73 -36.83
N ALA A 50 -33.99 44.30 -36.95
CA ALA A 50 -32.93 44.87 -37.81
C ALA A 50 -31.61 44.10 -37.52
N GLY A 51 -30.68 43.85 -38.44
CA GLY A 51 -30.61 44.19 -39.86
C GLY A 51 -29.21 44.63 -40.27
N GLY A 52 -28.38 43.74 -40.83
CA GLY A 52 -27.04 44.11 -41.35
C GLY A 52 -26.03 42.95 -41.36
N THR A 53 -25.73 42.42 -42.55
CA THR A 53 -24.59 41.52 -42.83
C THR A 53 -23.39 42.33 -43.38
N PRO A 54 -22.16 41.78 -43.45
CA PRO A 54 -20.92 42.56 -43.35
C PRO A 54 -20.25 42.89 -44.70
N PRO A 55 -19.21 43.74 -44.71
CA PRO A 55 -18.22 43.78 -45.79
C PRO A 55 -17.07 42.78 -45.56
N ARG A 56 -16.75 42.03 -46.62
CA ARG A 56 -15.48 41.30 -46.79
C ARG A 56 -14.35 42.29 -47.17
N ALA A 57 -13.12 41.80 -46.96
CA ALA A 57 -11.90 42.00 -47.77
C ALA A 57 -10.74 42.76 -47.11
N ALA A 58 -9.71 42.00 -46.73
CA ALA A 58 -8.30 42.34 -46.86
C ALA A 58 -7.46 41.06 -46.69
N GLU A 59 -7.10 40.40 -47.79
CA GLU A 59 -6.01 39.42 -47.77
C GLU A 59 -4.68 40.18 -47.73
N CYS A 60 -3.90 40.01 -46.66
CA CYS A 60 -2.49 40.40 -46.64
C CYS A 60 -1.63 39.20 -46.25
N THR A 61 -0.95 38.69 -47.28
CA THR A 61 0.23 37.84 -47.30
C THR A 61 1.06 37.72 -46.00
N ARG A 62 1.27 36.47 -45.60
CA ARG A 62 2.51 35.87 -45.04
C ARG A 62 3.59 36.84 -44.51
N ASN A 63 3.98 36.66 -43.25
CA ASN A 63 5.34 36.21 -42.92
C ASN A 63 5.41 35.59 -41.51
N ASN A 64 6.40 34.70 -41.31
CA ASN A 64 6.49 33.79 -40.18
C ASN A 64 7.01 34.45 -38.90
N ALA A 65 6.48 34.05 -37.73
CA ALA A 65 7.26 33.65 -36.53
C ALA A 65 6.35 33.53 -35.27
N ASP A 66 5.60 32.44 -35.14
CA ASP A 66 5.22 31.86 -33.83
C ASP A 66 4.57 30.48 -34.06
N GLU A 67 5.40 29.47 -34.34
CA GLU A 67 4.93 28.08 -34.39
C GLU A 67 4.82 27.52 -32.95
N LEU A 68 3.59 27.48 -32.46
CA LEU A 68 3.21 26.58 -31.36
C LEU A 68 3.64 25.15 -31.73
N PRO A 69 4.26 24.37 -30.81
CA PRO A 69 4.62 22.98 -31.12
C PRO A 69 3.36 22.15 -31.45
N PRO A 70 3.44 21.24 -32.45
CA PRO A 70 2.27 20.51 -32.92
C PRO A 70 1.69 19.59 -31.84
N ALA A 71 0.37 19.42 -31.87
CA ALA A 71 -0.36 18.63 -30.89
C ALA A 71 0.21 17.19 -30.76
N PRO A 72 0.47 16.69 -29.55
CA PRO A 72 1.11 15.38 -29.38
C PRO A 72 0.15 14.26 -29.79
N ALA A 73 0.66 13.30 -30.57
CA ALA A 73 -0.08 12.12 -30.99
C ALA A 73 -0.60 11.34 -29.78
N ALA A 74 -1.92 11.40 -29.56
CA ALA A 74 -2.57 10.92 -28.36
C ALA A 74 -2.63 9.38 -28.31
N GLY A 75 -2.12 8.80 -27.23
CA GLY A 75 -2.40 7.39 -26.91
C GLY A 75 -3.89 7.17 -26.64
N THR A 76 -4.42 6.02 -27.04
CA THR A 76 -5.83 5.67 -26.82
C THR A 76 -6.14 5.55 -25.32
N PHE A 77 -7.41 5.70 -24.92
CA PHE A 77 -7.82 5.50 -23.52
C PHE A 77 -7.37 4.14 -22.95
N GLN A 78 -7.45 3.07 -23.73
CA GLN A 78 -6.97 1.73 -23.34
C GLN A 78 -5.45 1.71 -23.09
N THR A 79 -4.67 2.49 -23.85
CA THR A 79 -3.23 2.62 -23.63
C THR A 79 -2.93 3.32 -22.30
N TRP A 80 -3.70 4.35 -21.95
CA TRP A 80 -3.58 5.03 -20.64
C TRP A 80 -4.06 4.17 -19.46
N GLU A 81 -5.09 3.34 -19.63
CA GLU A 81 -5.50 2.37 -18.61
C GLU A 81 -4.41 1.31 -18.33
N ARG A 82 -3.72 0.82 -19.38
CA ARG A 82 -2.55 -0.05 -19.24
C ARG A 82 -1.39 0.67 -18.54
N THR A 83 -1.16 1.94 -18.88
CA THR A 83 -0.14 2.79 -18.25
C THR A 83 -0.37 2.92 -16.74
N ASN A 84 -1.60 3.23 -16.34
CA ASN A 84 -1.97 3.35 -14.94
C ASN A 84 -1.83 2.00 -14.20
N SER A 85 -2.23 0.90 -14.84
CA SER A 85 -2.05 -0.45 -14.30
C SER A 85 -0.57 -0.78 -14.07
N LEU A 86 0.30 -0.44 -15.02
CA LEU A 86 1.75 -0.64 -14.95
C LEU A 86 2.40 0.23 -13.86
N LEU A 87 1.98 1.49 -13.70
CA LEU A 87 2.46 2.35 -12.62
C LEU A 87 2.02 1.84 -11.23
N ARG A 88 0.78 1.35 -11.09
CA ARG A 88 0.32 0.72 -9.84
C ARG A 88 1.07 -0.59 -9.55
N GLU A 89 1.33 -1.41 -10.57
CA GLU A 89 2.17 -2.61 -10.46
C GLU A 89 3.59 -2.25 -9.98
N ALA A 90 4.20 -1.20 -10.52
CA ALA A 90 5.54 -0.73 -10.15
C ALA A 90 5.66 -0.26 -8.68
N ILE A 91 4.57 0.21 -8.07
CA ILE A 91 4.50 0.63 -6.67
C ILE A 91 4.21 -0.56 -5.74
N VAL A 92 3.29 -1.44 -6.13
CA VAL A 92 2.81 -2.55 -5.28
C VAL A 92 3.74 -3.77 -5.32
N ASP A 93 4.22 -4.17 -6.51
CA ASP A 93 5.12 -5.32 -6.66
C ASP A 93 6.55 -4.87 -6.96
N GLY A 94 7.35 -4.76 -5.90
CA GLY A 94 8.78 -4.46 -5.98
C GLY A 94 9.63 -5.50 -6.75
N SER A 95 9.06 -6.65 -7.13
CA SER A 95 9.71 -7.66 -7.97
C SER A 95 9.35 -7.55 -9.47
N SER A 96 8.37 -6.72 -9.83
CA SER A 96 7.97 -6.53 -11.23
C SER A 96 9.06 -5.86 -12.08
N LYS A 97 9.03 -6.14 -13.40
CA LYS A 97 9.86 -5.45 -14.40
C LYS A 97 9.61 -3.94 -14.41
N ALA A 98 8.38 -3.50 -14.14
CA ALA A 98 8.05 -2.08 -14.07
C ALA A 98 8.71 -1.42 -12.84
N ALA A 99 8.69 -2.11 -11.70
CA ALA A 99 9.37 -1.67 -10.49
C ALA A 99 10.90 -1.58 -10.66
N ALA A 100 11.52 -2.39 -11.53
CA ALA A 100 12.95 -2.29 -11.81
C ALA A 100 13.36 -1.00 -12.56
N LEU A 101 12.44 -0.39 -13.33
CA LEU A 101 12.68 0.81 -14.15
C LEU A 101 12.54 2.14 -13.38
N VAL A 102 11.73 2.15 -12.31
CA VAL A 102 11.60 3.31 -11.41
C VAL A 102 12.96 3.56 -10.73
N PRO A 103 13.53 4.78 -10.70
CA PRO A 103 14.81 5.03 -10.04
C PRO A 103 14.75 4.78 -8.54
N LEU A 104 15.87 4.31 -7.95
CA LEU A 104 16.03 4.37 -6.49
C LEU A 104 16.42 5.79 -6.07
N ARG A 105 15.83 6.24 -4.95
CA ARG A 105 16.30 7.37 -4.12
C ARG A 105 17.83 7.35 -4.02
N PRO A 106 18.55 8.49 -4.14
CA PRO A 106 20.01 8.54 -4.10
C PRO A 106 20.67 7.75 -2.95
N SER A 107 20.17 7.87 -1.71
CA SER A 107 20.70 7.09 -0.58
C SER A 107 20.46 5.58 -0.72
N LEU A 108 19.29 5.15 -1.21
CA LEU A 108 19.01 3.72 -1.49
C LEU A 108 19.83 3.19 -2.67
N ARG A 109 20.13 4.05 -3.66
CA ARG A 109 20.97 3.71 -4.82
C ARG A 109 22.38 3.34 -4.38
N ARG A 110 23.01 4.14 -3.53
CA ARG A 110 24.33 3.82 -2.92
C ARG A 110 24.32 2.47 -2.22
N ILE A 111 23.30 2.21 -1.39
CA ILE A 111 23.13 0.93 -0.68
C ILE A 111 22.93 -0.23 -1.67
N LYS A 112 22.16 -0.03 -2.76
CA LYS A 112 21.99 -1.03 -3.83
C LYS A 112 23.30 -1.31 -4.56
N ASP A 113 24.06 -0.28 -4.91
CA ASP A 113 25.32 -0.43 -5.65
C ASP A 113 26.40 -1.13 -4.79
N ASP A 114 26.48 -0.82 -3.49
CA ASP A 114 27.32 -1.55 -2.55
C ASP A 114 26.87 -3.01 -2.36
N LEU A 115 25.56 -3.26 -2.26
CA LEU A 115 25.01 -4.61 -2.16
C LEU A 115 25.30 -5.44 -3.42
N VAL A 116 25.09 -4.86 -4.61
CA VAL A 116 25.44 -5.48 -5.90
C VAL A 116 26.93 -5.80 -5.94
N ARG A 117 27.81 -4.87 -5.57
CA ARG A 117 29.26 -5.10 -5.54
C ARG A 117 29.66 -6.26 -4.62
N ILE A 118 29.06 -6.37 -3.44
CA ILE A 118 29.35 -7.46 -2.49
C ILE A 118 28.78 -8.80 -2.99
N LEU A 119 27.59 -8.80 -3.59
CA LEU A 119 26.97 -10.02 -4.13
C LEU A 119 27.67 -10.51 -5.41
N ASP A 120 28.14 -9.59 -6.25
CA ASP A 120 28.97 -9.91 -7.42
C ASP A 120 30.33 -10.48 -6.98
N GLU A 121 31.00 -9.88 -5.99
CA GLU A 121 32.21 -10.44 -5.36
C GLU A 121 31.94 -11.87 -4.81
N ALA A 122 30.78 -12.11 -4.19
CA ALA A 122 30.38 -13.42 -3.65
C ALA A 122 30.12 -14.47 -4.75
N VAL A 123 29.49 -14.07 -5.86
CA VAL A 123 29.18 -14.97 -7.00
C VAL A 123 30.42 -15.22 -7.85
N SER A 124 31.15 -14.17 -8.24
CA SER A 124 32.33 -14.25 -9.13
C SER A 124 33.55 -14.89 -8.47
N SER A 125 33.78 -14.69 -7.16
CA SER A 125 34.95 -15.27 -6.49
C SER A 125 34.76 -16.74 -6.09
N HIS A 126 35.85 -17.50 -6.08
CA HIS A 126 35.84 -18.92 -5.73
C HIS A 126 35.75 -19.20 -4.21
N ASN A 127 35.87 -18.18 -3.37
CA ASN A 127 35.78 -18.30 -1.90
C ASN A 127 34.84 -17.24 -1.29
N GLY A 128 33.86 -16.79 -2.08
CA GLY A 128 32.99 -15.63 -1.81
C GLY A 128 31.84 -15.90 -0.86
N ASN A 129 32.09 -16.38 0.36
CA ASN A 129 31.05 -16.48 1.37
C ASN A 129 30.76 -15.11 1.99
N ALA A 130 29.52 -14.64 1.86
CA ALA A 130 29.09 -13.31 2.31
C ALA A 130 27.93 -13.41 3.29
N SER A 131 28.05 -12.78 4.46
CA SER A 131 26.92 -12.51 5.35
C SER A 131 26.73 -11.01 5.51
N ILE A 132 25.51 -10.54 5.24
CA ILE A 132 25.12 -9.12 5.21
C ILE A 132 23.85 -8.96 6.03
N LEU A 133 23.81 -7.92 6.87
CA LEU A 133 22.64 -7.60 7.69
C LEU A 133 22.13 -6.19 7.36
N ILE A 134 20.94 -6.12 6.77
CA ILE A 134 20.24 -4.88 6.39
C ILE A 134 19.17 -4.62 7.45
N HIS A 135 19.25 -3.48 8.12
CA HIS A 135 18.35 -3.11 9.21
C HIS A 135 17.86 -1.67 9.06
N GLY A 136 16.73 -1.35 9.67
CA GLY A 136 16.12 -0.02 9.63
C GLY A 136 14.59 -0.08 9.74
N PRO A 137 13.90 1.06 9.89
CA PRO A 137 12.47 1.08 10.16
C PRO A 137 11.62 0.37 9.10
N PRO A 138 10.41 -0.10 9.42
CA PRO A 138 9.47 -0.60 8.42
C PRO A 138 9.12 0.49 7.38
N GLY A 139 8.69 0.07 6.19
CA GLY A 139 8.28 1.00 5.12
C GLY A 139 9.40 1.82 4.46
N THR A 140 10.68 1.56 4.75
CA THR A 140 11.84 2.27 4.16
C THR A 140 12.35 1.70 2.84
N GLY A 141 11.75 0.63 2.32
CA GLY A 141 12.15 0.02 1.04
C GLY A 141 13.32 -0.97 1.11
N LYS A 142 13.68 -1.50 2.30
CA LYS A 142 14.74 -2.51 2.47
C LYS A 142 14.63 -3.68 1.47
N THR A 143 13.45 -4.29 1.39
CA THR A 143 13.17 -5.42 0.51
C THR A 143 13.32 -5.02 -0.96
N LEU A 144 12.83 -3.85 -1.37
CA LEU A 144 12.97 -3.33 -2.75
C LEU A 144 14.45 -3.19 -3.17
N VAL A 145 15.32 -2.71 -2.28
CA VAL A 145 16.77 -2.62 -2.55
C VAL A 145 17.38 -4.00 -2.72
N VAL A 146 17.00 -4.96 -1.87
CA VAL A 146 17.45 -6.36 -1.95
C VAL A 146 16.98 -7.01 -3.25
N GLU A 147 15.69 -6.89 -3.60
CA GLU A 147 15.11 -7.39 -4.85
C GLU A 147 15.91 -6.92 -6.06
N ARG A 148 16.09 -5.61 -6.21
CA ARG A 148 16.76 -5.04 -7.39
C ARG A 148 18.23 -5.43 -7.46
N ALA A 149 18.93 -5.51 -6.33
CA ALA A 149 20.30 -5.99 -6.30
C ALA A 149 20.40 -7.46 -6.73
N ILE A 150 19.49 -8.32 -6.27
CA ILE A 150 19.44 -9.73 -6.67
C ILE A 150 19.08 -9.86 -8.14
N GLN A 151 18.09 -9.11 -8.64
CA GLN A 151 17.71 -9.12 -10.06
C GLN A 151 18.90 -8.72 -10.94
N GLU A 152 19.61 -7.65 -10.58
CA GLU A 152 20.78 -7.17 -11.33
C GLU A 152 21.94 -8.19 -11.32
N VAL A 153 22.19 -8.88 -10.20
CA VAL A 153 23.22 -9.93 -10.13
C VAL A 153 22.77 -11.21 -10.85
N CYS A 154 21.49 -11.57 -10.76
CA CYS A 154 20.93 -12.75 -11.41
C CYS A 154 20.88 -12.62 -12.94
N THR A 155 20.58 -11.44 -13.50
CA THR A 155 20.66 -11.24 -14.96
C THR A 155 22.10 -11.37 -15.43
N LYS A 156 23.05 -10.66 -14.79
CA LYS A 156 24.49 -10.72 -15.12
C LYS A 156 25.07 -12.14 -15.14
N HIS A 157 24.59 -13.05 -14.28
CA HIS A 157 25.19 -14.39 -14.10
C HIS A 157 24.37 -15.57 -14.63
N ASN A 158 23.07 -15.39 -14.91
CA ASN A 158 22.22 -16.45 -15.47
C ASN A 158 21.96 -16.29 -16.98
N ASP A 159 22.34 -15.17 -17.60
CA ASP A 159 22.28 -15.05 -19.06
C ASP A 159 23.33 -15.98 -19.72
N PRO A 160 22.91 -16.92 -20.59
CA PRO A 160 23.78 -17.97 -21.12
C PRO A 160 24.85 -17.46 -22.10
N SER A 161 24.80 -16.18 -22.49
CA SER A 161 25.82 -15.51 -23.31
C SER A 161 27.07 -15.09 -22.52
N GLY A 162 27.05 -15.15 -21.18
CA GLY A 162 28.16 -14.70 -20.33
C GLY A 162 29.27 -15.73 -20.08
N SER A 163 29.00 -17.03 -20.18
CA SER A 163 29.96 -18.08 -19.82
C SER A 163 30.91 -18.46 -20.96
N GLY A 164 31.67 -17.47 -21.43
CA GLY A 164 32.89 -17.62 -22.22
C GLY A 164 32.73 -18.03 -23.69
N SER A 165 33.19 -17.18 -24.61
CA SER A 165 34.35 -17.51 -25.47
C SER A 165 34.71 -16.38 -26.44
N SER A 166 35.95 -16.49 -26.92
CA SER A 166 36.56 -15.83 -28.08
C SER A 166 35.61 -15.34 -29.18
N ALA A 167 35.94 -14.16 -29.72
CA ALA A 167 35.39 -13.69 -30.99
C ALA A 167 35.56 -14.72 -32.11
N THR A 168 34.46 -15.24 -32.63
CA THR A 168 34.38 -15.78 -33.99
C THR A 168 33.00 -15.48 -34.56
N THR A 169 32.97 -14.82 -35.71
CA THR A 169 31.77 -14.35 -36.40
C THR A 169 30.86 -15.52 -36.82
N PRO A 170 29.53 -15.33 -36.79
CA PRO A 170 28.66 -16.00 -37.76
C PRO A 170 27.89 -14.99 -38.62
N THR A 171 27.81 -15.31 -39.91
CA THR A 171 27.16 -14.50 -40.94
C THR A 171 25.74 -15.03 -41.21
N SER A 172 24.82 -14.11 -41.52
CA SER A 172 23.57 -14.29 -42.29
C SER A 172 22.42 -15.19 -41.78
N THR A 173 21.24 -14.55 -41.70
CA THR A 173 19.89 -15.05 -42.06
C THR A 173 19.36 -16.38 -41.51
N SER A 174 18.33 -16.29 -40.66
CA SER A 174 16.95 -16.57 -41.09
C SER A 174 15.92 -16.04 -40.08
N ALA A 175 14.76 -15.60 -40.58
CA ALA A 175 13.66 -15.17 -39.73
C ALA A 175 12.80 -16.37 -39.32
N ALA A 176 12.47 -16.50 -38.02
CA ALA A 176 11.58 -17.52 -37.51
C ALA A 176 10.54 -16.89 -36.56
N VAL A 177 9.28 -17.27 -36.79
CA VAL A 177 8.09 -16.78 -36.08
C VAL A 177 8.05 -17.33 -34.64
N PRO A 178 7.70 -16.54 -33.61
CA PRO A 178 7.51 -17.05 -32.26
C PRO A 178 6.18 -17.81 -32.14
N SER A 179 6.20 -19.12 -32.42
CA SER A 179 5.06 -20.00 -32.18
C SER A 179 4.89 -20.30 -30.69
N THR A 180 3.72 -19.99 -30.13
CA THR A 180 3.41 -20.17 -28.71
C THR A 180 3.35 -21.65 -28.30
N SER A 181 4.37 -22.15 -27.60
CA SER A 181 4.35 -23.45 -26.93
C SER A 181 4.68 -23.30 -25.44
N ASN A 182 3.70 -23.55 -24.57
CA ASN A 182 3.86 -23.53 -23.11
C ASN A 182 4.64 -24.76 -22.63
N THR A 183 5.94 -24.81 -22.91
CA THR A 183 6.86 -25.78 -22.34
C THR A 183 7.68 -25.08 -21.27
N THR A 184 7.44 -25.42 -19.99
CA THR A 184 8.20 -24.90 -18.85
C THR A 184 9.59 -25.54 -18.83
N THR A 185 10.45 -25.20 -19.79
CA THR A 185 11.85 -25.61 -19.81
C THR A 185 12.54 -25.01 -18.60
N THR A 186 12.81 -25.84 -17.60
CA THR A 186 13.48 -25.47 -16.34
C THR A 186 14.93 -25.04 -16.63
N ALA A 187 15.11 -23.78 -17.00
CA ALA A 187 16.41 -23.20 -17.25
C ALA A 187 17.29 -23.35 -15.99
N VAL A 188 18.37 -24.11 -16.11
CA VAL A 188 19.31 -24.36 -15.02
C VAL A 188 20.06 -23.07 -14.74
N ARG A 189 19.70 -22.40 -13.64
CA ARG A 189 20.36 -21.16 -13.19
C ARG A 189 21.72 -21.48 -12.56
N ASN A 190 22.68 -20.59 -12.76
CA ASN A 190 23.97 -20.61 -12.10
C ASN A 190 23.85 -20.10 -10.65
N VAL A 191 22.95 -19.14 -10.43
CA VAL A 191 22.62 -18.55 -9.13
C VAL A 191 21.20 -18.95 -8.73
N GLY A 192 21.08 -19.69 -7.62
CA GLY A 192 19.80 -19.95 -6.93
C GLY A 192 19.51 -18.91 -5.84
N VAL A 193 18.24 -18.59 -5.62
CA VAL A 193 17.74 -17.60 -4.67
C VAL A 193 16.68 -18.23 -3.76
N VAL A 194 17.08 -18.56 -2.54
CA VAL A 194 16.21 -19.11 -1.49
C VAL A 194 15.68 -17.99 -0.61
N ARG A 195 14.37 -17.99 -0.36
CA ARG A 195 13.65 -16.97 0.42
C ARG A 195 12.96 -17.60 1.61
N LEU A 196 13.30 -17.09 2.78
CA LEU A 196 12.70 -17.42 4.06
C LEU A 196 12.10 -16.16 4.68
N ASN A 197 10.99 -16.31 5.38
CA ASN A 197 10.36 -15.23 6.12
C ASN A 197 10.04 -15.73 7.53
N GLY A 198 10.58 -15.06 8.55
CA GLY A 198 10.43 -15.48 9.96
C GLY A 198 8.99 -15.53 10.47
N LEU A 199 8.06 -14.81 9.82
CA LEU A 199 6.62 -14.86 10.15
C LEU A 199 5.93 -16.08 9.53
N LEU A 200 6.35 -16.52 8.33
CA LEU A 200 5.78 -17.68 7.64
C LEU A 200 6.39 -19.00 8.12
N GLN A 201 7.69 -19.02 8.40
CA GLN A 201 8.39 -20.17 8.99
C GLN A 201 8.92 -19.80 10.37
N PRO A 202 8.08 -19.73 11.42
CA PRO A 202 8.58 -19.49 12.76
C PRO A 202 9.54 -20.61 13.18
N ASP A 203 9.25 -21.87 12.85
CA ASP A 203 9.98 -23.04 13.33
C ASP A 203 11.12 -23.47 12.42
N GLU A 204 12.28 -23.75 13.02
CA GLU A 204 13.50 -24.21 12.36
C GLU A 204 13.26 -25.41 11.43
N ARG A 205 12.43 -26.36 11.85
CA ARG A 205 12.05 -27.54 11.04
C ARG A 205 11.34 -27.13 9.74
N THR A 206 10.39 -26.20 9.83
CA THR A 206 9.63 -25.71 8.67
C THR A 206 10.48 -24.81 7.77
N ALA A 207 11.37 -24.00 8.36
CA ALA A 207 12.32 -23.18 7.62
C ALA A 207 13.27 -24.05 6.77
N PHE A 208 13.93 -25.05 7.35
CA PHE A 208 14.83 -25.93 6.60
C PHE A 208 14.11 -26.81 5.57
N GLN A 209 12.88 -27.24 5.86
CA GLN A 209 12.06 -27.96 4.88
C GLN A 209 11.75 -27.07 3.66
N GLU A 210 11.44 -25.78 3.86
CA GLU A 210 11.23 -24.84 2.76
C GLU A 210 12.54 -24.50 2.02
N VAL A 211 13.68 -24.35 2.72
CA VAL A 211 15.01 -24.21 2.08
C VAL A 211 15.25 -25.36 1.11
N ALA A 212 15.15 -26.60 1.58
CA ALA A 212 15.41 -27.79 0.77
C ALA A 212 14.43 -27.89 -0.42
N LYS A 213 13.15 -27.57 -0.20
CA LYS A 213 12.12 -27.51 -1.24
C LYS A 213 12.40 -26.44 -2.32
N GLN A 214 12.86 -25.25 -1.93
CA GLN A 214 13.20 -24.18 -2.87
C GLN A 214 14.46 -24.52 -3.67
N LEU A 215 15.53 -25.00 -3.02
CA LEU A 215 16.75 -25.46 -3.71
C LEU A 215 16.47 -26.57 -4.71
N CYS A 216 15.68 -27.57 -4.33
CA CYS A 216 15.27 -28.64 -5.26
C CYS A 216 14.47 -28.09 -6.45
N ARG A 217 13.59 -27.10 -6.24
CA ARG A 217 12.84 -26.43 -7.32
C ARG A 217 13.74 -25.64 -8.27
N GLU A 218 14.74 -24.93 -7.75
CA GLU A 218 15.64 -24.10 -8.56
C GLU A 218 16.67 -24.92 -9.35
N PHE A 219 17.21 -25.98 -8.75
CA PHE A 219 18.23 -26.83 -9.39
C PHE A 219 17.67 -28.11 -10.02
N GLY A 220 16.34 -28.24 -10.11
CA GLY A 220 15.65 -29.33 -10.83
C GLY A 220 15.74 -30.71 -10.16
N GLN A 221 15.92 -30.76 -8.84
CA GLN A 221 16.01 -32.02 -8.08
C GLN A 221 14.68 -32.45 -7.47
N LYS A 222 14.52 -33.76 -7.22
CA LYS A 222 13.32 -34.33 -6.60
C LYS A 222 13.36 -34.13 -5.09
N PHE A 223 12.36 -33.44 -4.54
CA PHE A 223 12.22 -33.21 -3.10
C PHE A 223 11.44 -34.34 -2.41
N VAL A 224 12.00 -34.91 -1.33
CA VAL A 224 11.37 -35.96 -0.52
C VAL A 224 10.73 -35.33 0.71
N LYS A 225 9.38 -35.33 0.78
CA LYS A 225 8.62 -34.67 1.86
C LYS A 225 8.69 -35.39 3.21
N SER A 226 9.09 -36.66 3.24
CA SER A 226 9.05 -37.56 4.41
C SER A 226 10.38 -37.67 5.18
N ALA A 227 11.39 -36.89 4.83
CA ALA A 227 12.70 -36.90 5.50
C ALA A 227 12.61 -36.31 6.92
N THR A 228 13.38 -36.87 7.87
CA THR A 228 13.46 -36.31 9.23
C THR A 228 14.23 -35.00 9.25
N PHE A 229 14.22 -34.29 10.38
CA PHE A 229 14.94 -33.02 10.51
C PHE A 229 16.44 -33.20 10.21
N ASP A 230 17.07 -34.17 10.86
CA ASP A 230 18.50 -34.46 10.72
C ASP A 230 18.85 -34.93 9.29
N ASP A 231 17.99 -35.73 8.66
CA ASP A 231 18.13 -36.10 7.24
C ASP A 231 18.10 -34.86 6.34
N ASN A 232 17.19 -33.92 6.59
CA ASN A 232 17.11 -32.66 5.82
C ASN A 232 18.38 -31.81 6.00
N LEU A 233 18.99 -31.80 7.18
CA LEU A 233 20.27 -31.09 7.43
C LEU A 233 21.44 -31.77 6.70
N VAL A 234 21.55 -33.10 6.76
CA VAL A 234 22.60 -33.85 6.06
C VAL A 234 22.42 -33.72 4.54
N PHE A 235 21.19 -33.81 4.04
CA PHE A 235 20.83 -33.58 2.64
C PHE A 235 21.17 -32.16 2.18
N LEU A 236 20.84 -31.13 2.97
CA LEU A 236 21.13 -29.73 2.63
C LEU A 236 22.65 -29.48 2.53
N LYS A 237 23.43 -29.97 3.49
CA LYS A 237 24.90 -29.87 3.43
C LYS A 237 25.48 -30.66 2.24
N GLY A 238 25.00 -31.87 1.98
CA GLY A 238 25.39 -32.67 0.81
C GLY A 238 25.06 -32.00 -0.52
N MET A 239 23.87 -31.40 -0.64
CA MET A 239 23.42 -30.62 -1.79
C MET A 239 24.34 -29.41 -2.03
N LEU A 240 24.62 -28.61 -1.00
CA LEU A 240 25.47 -27.42 -1.13
C LEU A 240 26.91 -27.80 -1.56
N HIS A 241 27.46 -28.90 -1.05
CA HIS A 241 28.75 -29.43 -1.54
C HIS A 241 28.69 -29.95 -2.99
N ALA A 242 27.56 -30.49 -3.44
CA ALA A 242 27.37 -30.87 -4.84
C ALA A 242 27.25 -29.64 -5.75
N LEU A 243 26.53 -28.60 -5.32
CA LEU A 243 26.42 -27.33 -6.05
C LEU A 243 27.77 -26.62 -6.17
N TYR A 244 28.60 -26.62 -5.12
CA TYR A 244 29.97 -26.13 -5.14
C TYR A 244 30.82 -26.82 -6.23
N LYS A 245 30.74 -28.14 -6.36
CA LYS A 245 31.44 -28.89 -7.43
C LYS A 245 30.94 -28.54 -8.83
N CYS A 246 29.68 -28.11 -8.96
CA CYS A 246 29.07 -27.66 -10.21
C CYS A 246 29.24 -26.14 -10.45
N LEU A 247 30.03 -25.43 -9.65
CA LEU A 247 30.22 -23.96 -9.68
C LEU A 247 28.92 -23.15 -9.52
N LYS A 248 27.87 -23.75 -8.93
CA LYS A 248 26.57 -23.12 -8.68
C LYS A 248 26.56 -22.42 -7.33
N LYS A 249 26.00 -21.22 -7.30
CA LYS A 249 25.96 -20.34 -6.13
C LYS A 249 24.55 -20.27 -5.54
N VAL A 250 24.44 -20.07 -4.23
CA VAL A 250 23.15 -19.93 -3.54
C VAL A 250 23.10 -18.62 -2.73
N MET A 251 22.05 -17.84 -2.92
CA MET A 251 21.71 -16.70 -2.09
C MET A 251 20.54 -17.05 -1.17
N PHE A 252 20.74 -16.92 0.14
CA PHE A 252 19.70 -17.06 1.16
C PHE A 252 19.26 -15.68 1.60
N ILE A 253 17.96 -15.40 1.50
CA ILE A 253 17.33 -14.17 1.97
C ILE A 253 16.47 -14.56 3.17
N VAL A 254 16.77 -13.95 4.32
CA VAL A 254 16.05 -14.18 5.57
C VAL A 254 15.36 -12.87 5.94
N ASP A 255 14.09 -12.77 5.57
CA ASP A 255 13.22 -11.66 5.94
C ASP A 255 12.68 -11.84 7.36
N GLU A 256 12.41 -10.73 8.05
CA GLU A 256 12.05 -10.69 9.47
C GLU A 256 13.06 -11.45 10.37
N PHE A 257 14.36 -11.20 10.15
CA PHE A 257 15.49 -11.85 10.85
C PHE A 257 15.38 -11.79 12.39
N GLN A 258 14.74 -10.74 12.94
CA GLN A 258 14.46 -10.58 14.37
C GLN A 258 13.68 -11.74 14.98
N GLN A 259 12.82 -12.40 14.20
CA GLN A 259 11.98 -13.48 14.71
C GLN A 259 12.81 -14.73 15.05
N TYR A 260 13.89 -14.98 14.29
CA TYR A 260 14.83 -16.06 14.60
C TYR A 260 15.82 -15.68 15.71
N ALA A 261 16.17 -14.39 15.85
CA ALA A 261 17.02 -13.91 16.94
C ALA A 261 16.31 -14.04 18.31
N LYS A 262 15.00 -13.75 18.37
CA LYS A 262 14.19 -13.89 19.61
C LYS A 262 13.99 -15.34 20.06
N LYS A 263 14.28 -16.35 19.23
CA LYS A 263 14.15 -17.76 19.61
C LYS A 263 15.32 -18.24 20.45
N GLY A 264 15.02 -18.83 21.61
CA GLY A 264 16.02 -19.45 22.47
C GLY A 264 16.87 -20.48 21.71
N LYS A 265 18.19 -20.45 21.93
CA LYS A 265 19.22 -21.25 21.24
C LYS A 265 19.49 -20.89 19.77
N GLN A 266 18.71 -20.01 19.13
CA GLN A 266 18.96 -19.46 17.78
C GLN A 266 19.43 -20.48 16.71
N GLN A 267 18.93 -21.73 16.76
CA GLN A 267 19.56 -22.86 16.08
C GLN A 267 19.57 -22.70 14.55
N MET A 268 18.48 -22.17 13.99
CA MET A 268 18.35 -21.88 12.56
C MET A 268 19.44 -20.91 12.06
N LEU A 269 19.63 -19.79 12.76
CA LEU A 269 20.66 -18.79 12.43
C LEU A 269 22.07 -19.37 12.62
N TYR A 270 22.29 -20.09 13.73
CA TYR A 270 23.56 -20.75 13.99
C TYR A 270 23.94 -21.66 12.82
N TYR A 271 23.05 -22.58 12.43
CA TYR A 271 23.32 -23.55 11.38
C TYR A 271 23.51 -22.92 10.00
N LEU A 272 22.65 -21.96 9.60
CA LEU A 272 22.77 -21.29 8.30
C LEU A 272 24.07 -20.49 8.17
N LEU A 273 24.54 -19.88 9.26
CA LEU A 273 25.78 -19.10 9.28
C LEU A 273 27.03 -19.98 9.49
N ASP A 274 26.90 -21.13 10.17
CA ASP A 274 27.97 -22.14 10.29
C ASP A 274 28.26 -22.79 8.93
N MET A 275 27.23 -23.00 8.10
CA MET A 275 27.38 -23.41 6.69
C MET A 275 28.24 -22.43 5.87
N LEU A 276 28.17 -21.12 6.13
CA LEU A 276 29.02 -20.13 5.46
C LEU A 276 30.50 -20.19 5.89
N GLN A 277 30.82 -20.87 7.00
CA GLN A 277 32.22 -21.04 7.44
C GLN A 277 32.89 -22.24 6.75
N ASP A 278 32.14 -23.13 6.10
CA ASP A 278 32.69 -24.26 5.36
C ASP A 278 33.22 -23.79 3.99
N SER A 279 34.52 -23.95 3.74
CA SER A 279 35.17 -23.55 2.49
C SER A 279 34.73 -24.35 1.25
N LYS A 280 34.00 -25.45 1.45
CA LYS A 280 33.42 -26.28 0.38
C LYS A 280 31.96 -25.92 0.09
N ILE A 281 31.50 -24.76 0.54
CA ILE A 281 30.17 -24.19 0.30
C ILE A 281 30.40 -22.76 -0.21
N GLN A 282 29.68 -22.38 -1.26
CA GLN A 282 29.66 -21.01 -1.80
C GLN A 282 28.24 -20.45 -1.69
N ALA A 283 28.02 -19.62 -0.69
CA ALA A 283 26.71 -19.02 -0.46
C ALA A 283 26.78 -17.60 0.13
N ALA A 284 25.72 -16.83 -0.11
CA ALA A 284 25.49 -15.54 0.53
C ALA A 284 24.26 -15.62 1.43
N VAL A 285 24.30 -15.00 2.61
CA VAL A 285 23.14 -14.84 3.51
C VAL A 285 22.87 -13.34 3.70
N ILE A 286 21.66 -12.92 3.31
CA ILE A 286 21.15 -11.55 3.48
C ILE A 286 20.06 -11.60 4.54
N GLY A 287 20.35 -11.08 5.73
CA GLY A 287 19.33 -10.86 6.78
C GLY A 287 18.68 -9.49 6.61
N VAL A 288 17.35 -9.44 6.58
CA VAL A 288 16.58 -8.18 6.60
C VAL A 288 15.86 -8.07 7.94
N SER A 289 16.01 -6.91 8.61
CA SER A 289 15.44 -6.65 9.94
C SER A 289 14.71 -5.31 9.99
N SER A 290 13.60 -5.27 10.74
CA SER A 290 12.95 -4.01 11.14
C SER A 290 13.57 -3.40 12.42
N VAL A 291 14.23 -4.22 13.24
CA VAL A 291 14.78 -3.84 14.55
C VAL A 291 16.21 -3.34 14.40
N HIS A 292 16.52 -2.20 15.04
CA HIS A 292 17.85 -1.58 15.02
C HIS A 292 18.87 -2.35 15.87
N ASN A 293 18.51 -2.74 17.09
CA ASN A 293 19.42 -3.35 18.08
C ASN A 293 19.55 -4.87 17.99
N ILE A 294 19.25 -5.47 16.84
CA ILE A 294 19.23 -6.93 16.65
C ILE A 294 20.57 -7.64 16.95
N VAL A 295 21.65 -6.86 17.06
CA VAL A 295 22.99 -7.32 17.46
C VAL A 295 23.04 -7.77 18.92
N GLU A 296 22.25 -7.13 19.78
CA GLU A 296 22.15 -7.41 21.22
C GLU A 296 21.33 -8.68 21.47
N ASP A 297 20.31 -8.93 20.63
CA ASP A 297 19.53 -10.16 20.64
C ASP A 297 20.36 -11.40 20.27
N LEU A 298 21.44 -11.25 19.48
CA LEU A 298 22.23 -12.38 18.97
C LEU A 298 23.17 -13.00 20.02
N GLU A 299 23.10 -14.32 20.17
CA GLU A 299 24.04 -15.07 21.01
C GLU A 299 25.48 -14.93 20.48
N LYS A 300 26.48 -14.84 21.37
CA LYS A 300 27.90 -14.66 21.02
C LYS A 300 28.41 -15.63 19.95
N ARG A 301 27.93 -16.89 19.95
CA ARG A 301 28.30 -17.92 18.96
C ARG A 301 27.72 -17.68 17.56
N VAL A 302 26.58 -17.00 17.46
CA VAL A 302 25.94 -16.59 16.19
C VAL A 302 26.53 -15.26 15.74
N LEU A 303 26.68 -14.30 16.65
CA LEU A 303 27.28 -12.99 16.39
C LEU A 303 28.72 -13.09 15.83
N SER A 304 29.51 -14.06 16.28
CA SER A 304 30.85 -14.35 15.74
C SER A 304 30.85 -14.82 14.27
N ARG A 305 29.71 -15.38 13.80
CA ARG A 305 29.52 -15.89 12.44
C ARG A 305 28.83 -14.87 11.51
N VAL A 306 28.06 -13.94 12.06
CA VAL A 306 27.52 -12.79 11.31
C VAL A 306 28.67 -11.85 10.95
N GLY A 307 28.83 -11.59 9.66
CA GLY A 307 29.85 -10.67 9.15
C GLY A 307 29.70 -9.26 9.74
N ARG A 308 30.82 -8.54 9.85
CA ARG A 308 30.82 -7.13 10.31
C ARG A 308 30.11 -6.17 9.33
N ARG A 309 29.72 -6.65 8.14
CA ARG A 309 29.05 -5.89 7.07
C ARG A 309 27.57 -5.69 7.43
N ARG A 310 27.23 -4.49 7.90
CA ARG A 310 25.86 -4.08 8.25
C ARG A 310 25.49 -2.82 7.49
N MET A 311 24.26 -2.77 6.97
CA MET A 311 23.74 -1.61 6.24
C MET A 311 22.50 -1.09 6.96
N LEU A 312 22.50 0.19 7.31
CA LEU A 312 21.36 0.88 7.92
C LEU A 312 20.58 1.62 6.84
N VAL A 313 19.27 1.38 6.76
CA VAL A 313 18.35 2.10 5.87
C VAL A 313 17.49 3.05 6.71
N THR A 314 17.53 4.35 6.38
CA THR A 314 16.83 5.41 7.13
C THR A 314 15.80 6.15 6.25
N PHE A 315 14.96 6.96 6.88
CA PHE A 315 13.97 7.81 6.22
C PHE A 315 14.62 8.88 5.31
N PRO A 316 13.83 9.54 4.43
CA PRO A 316 14.26 10.73 3.70
C PRO A 316 14.85 11.78 4.65
N ALA A 317 15.94 12.42 4.25
CA ALA A 317 16.57 13.45 5.07
C ALA A 317 15.76 14.75 4.92
N ILE A 318 15.30 15.31 6.04
CA ILE A 318 14.71 16.65 6.05
C ILE A 318 15.87 17.64 5.88
N ASN A 319 15.88 18.40 4.79
CA ASN A 319 16.82 19.50 4.59
C ASN A 319 16.46 20.65 5.55
N LEU A 320 17.01 20.61 6.77
CA LEU A 320 16.74 21.59 7.82
C LEU A 320 17.13 23.04 7.45
N GLU A 321 17.94 23.24 6.41
CA GLU A 321 18.29 24.57 5.90
C GLU A 321 17.05 25.37 5.41
N GLU A 322 15.98 24.72 4.95
CA GLU A 322 14.76 25.42 4.51
C GLU A 322 13.79 25.75 5.67
N VAL A 323 13.96 25.12 6.84
CA VAL A 323 13.12 25.34 8.04
C VAL A 323 13.74 26.38 8.98
N GLY A 324 15.05 26.61 8.90
CA GLY A 324 15.84 27.46 9.80
C GLY A 324 16.11 28.89 9.31
N GLY A 325 15.29 29.45 8.41
CA GLY A 325 15.48 30.78 7.78
C GLY A 325 15.32 32.00 8.71
N GLY A 326 15.86 31.97 9.93
CA GLY A 326 15.54 32.94 10.97
C GLY A 326 16.43 32.99 12.21
N ALA A 327 17.74 32.72 12.13
CA ALA A 327 18.72 33.21 13.13
C ALA A 327 20.20 33.13 12.67
N SER A 328 20.96 34.18 12.97
CA SER A 328 22.44 34.24 13.04
C SER A 328 23.25 33.73 11.83
N SER A 329 23.48 34.61 10.85
CA SER A 329 24.69 34.57 10.05
C SER A 329 25.91 35.00 10.88
N SER A 330 26.87 34.10 11.11
CA SER A 330 28.20 34.45 11.61
C SER A 330 29.27 33.77 10.74
N PRO A 331 30.25 34.50 10.16
CA PRO A 331 31.13 33.95 9.13
C PRO A 331 32.39 33.30 9.72
N GLY A 332 32.56 31.99 9.54
CA GLY A 332 33.81 31.34 9.94
C GLY A 332 33.92 29.84 9.67
N GLY A 333 34.57 29.48 8.56
CA GLY A 333 35.23 28.16 8.40
C GLY A 333 34.64 27.21 7.36
N GLY A 334 35.52 26.73 6.46
CA GLY A 334 35.33 25.43 5.77
C GLY A 334 34.44 25.41 4.52
N ALA A 335 34.91 25.98 3.41
CA ALA A 335 34.23 25.84 2.12
C ALA A 335 34.33 24.40 1.56
N VAL A 336 33.27 23.60 1.73
CA VAL A 336 33.01 22.42 0.89
C VAL A 336 31.99 22.82 -0.17
N ARG A 337 32.46 23.16 -1.37
CA ARG A 337 31.59 23.41 -2.54
C ARG A 337 30.91 22.11 -2.95
N SER A 338 29.67 21.90 -2.52
CA SER A 338 28.77 20.95 -3.17
C SER A 338 28.49 21.44 -4.59
N HIS A 339 29.02 20.75 -5.59
CA HIS A 339 28.71 21.05 -6.98
C HIS A 339 27.24 20.72 -7.25
N ARG A 340 26.42 21.76 -7.44
CA ARG A 340 25.07 21.63 -7.97
C ARG A 340 25.15 21.13 -9.42
N ALA A 341 25.12 19.81 -9.61
CA ALA A 341 25.11 19.18 -10.92
C ALA A 341 23.75 19.40 -11.59
N THR A 342 23.60 20.49 -12.33
CA THR A 342 22.50 20.68 -13.29
C THR A 342 22.78 19.87 -14.55
N GLY A 343 22.54 18.56 -14.48
CA GLY A 343 22.42 17.68 -15.65
C GLY A 343 20.95 17.38 -15.99
N PRO A 344 20.64 16.86 -17.19
CA PRO A 344 19.28 16.45 -17.55
C PRO A 344 18.82 15.17 -16.83
N ASP A 345 19.76 14.41 -16.26
CA ASP A 345 19.50 13.17 -15.53
C ASP A 345 18.92 13.49 -14.15
N GLY A 346 17.59 13.46 -14.07
CA GLY A 346 16.78 13.86 -12.91
C GLY A 346 16.90 12.96 -11.67
N GLY A 347 18.11 12.79 -11.14
CA GLY A 347 18.33 12.28 -9.78
C GLY A 347 17.96 13.35 -8.76
N GLY A 348 16.68 13.46 -8.43
CA GLY A 348 16.17 14.38 -7.40
C GLY A 348 16.88 14.21 -6.06
N ALA A 349 16.93 15.27 -5.26
CA ALA A 349 17.41 15.21 -3.89
C ALA A 349 16.61 14.19 -3.05
N ASP A 350 17.12 13.84 -1.86
CA ASP A 350 16.49 12.94 -0.88
C ASP A 350 15.19 13.52 -0.23
N SER A 351 14.38 14.22 -1.02
CA SER A 351 13.11 14.89 -0.66
C SER A 351 11.90 13.99 -0.92
N TYR A 352 10.82 14.24 -0.16
CA TYR A 352 9.51 13.64 -0.37
C TYR A 352 8.88 14.01 -1.73
N ASP A 353 9.12 15.22 -2.25
CA ASP A 353 8.64 15.62 -3.59
C ASP A 353 9.32 14.81 -4.69
N GLY A 354 10.63 14.56 -4.53
CA GLY A 354 11.41 13.73 -5.45
C GLY A 354 10.93 12.28 -5.45
N LEU A 355 10.67 11.73 -4.26
CA LEU A 355 10.13 10.38 -4.11
C LEU A 355 8.73 10.24 -4.73
N LEU A 356 7.85 11.23 -4.52
CA LEU A 356 6.51 11.24 -5.09
C LEU A 356 6.54 11.41 -6.62
N TYR A 357 7.46 12.23 -7.14
CA TYR A 357 7.71 12.31 -8.58
C TYR A 357 8.21 10.98 -9.15
N ASP A 358 9.20 10.34 -8.50
CA ASP A 358 9.78 9.08 -8.96
C ASP A 358 8.73 7.95 -9.03
N MET A 359 7.76 7.91 -8.11
CA MET A 359 6.67 6.92 -8.09
C MET A 359 5.61 7.15 -9.18
N LEU A 360 5.43 8.39 -9.64
CA LEU A 360 4.34 8.78 -10.55
C LEU A 360 4.82 9.02 -11.99
N ALA A 361 6.10 9.31 -12.20
CA ALA A 361 6.66 9.59 -13.51
C ALA A 361 6.89 8.31 -14.33
N LEU A 362 6.69 8.43 -15.64
CA LEU A 362 7.04 7.42 -16.63
C LEU A 362 8.52 7.53 -16.97
N HIS A 363 9.34 6.71 -16.31
CA HIS A 363 10.77 6.57 -16.58
C HIS A 363 11.05 5.78 -17.88
N ALA A 364 12.30 5.81 -18.34
CA ALA A 364 12.72 5.16 -19.59
C ALA A 364 12.33 3.67 -19.64
N GLY A 365 11.86 3.20 -20.79
CA GLY A 365 11.38 1.83 -21.00
C GLY A 365 9.94 1.56 -20.55
N MET A 366 9.37 2.33 -19.60
CA MET A 366 7.96 2.13 -19.19
C MET A 366 6.97 2.57 -20.27
N ALA A 367 7.33 3.58 -21.09
CA ALA A 367 6.53 3.98 -22.25
C ALA A 367 6.39 2.83 -23.28
N ASP A 368 7.47 2.09 -23.53
CA ASP A 368 7.47 0.96 -24.47
C ASP A 368 6.64 -0.21 -23.96
N LEU A 369 6.73 -0.52 -22.66
CA LEU A 369 5.90 -1.55 -22.01
C LEU A 369 4.40 -1.20 -22.03
N ALA A 370 4.06 0.09 -21.90
CA ALA A 370 2.67 0.56 -21.98
C ALA A 370 2.16 0.70 -23.43
N GLY A 371 3.06 0.82 -24.41
CA GLY A 371 2.74 1.13 -25.81
C GLY A 371 2.42 2.60 -26.06
N LEU A 372 3.03 3.53 -25.30
CA LEU A 372 2.86 4.98 -25.49
C LEU A 372 3.89 5.55 -26.46
N SER A 373 3.51 6.66 -27.11
CA SER A 373 4.49 7.53 -27.76
C SER A 373 5.37 8.22 -26.69
N PRO A 374 6.67 8.44 -26.96
CA PRO A 374 7.55 9.15 -26.01
C PRO A 374 7.09 10.59 -25.75
N ALA A 375 6.45 11.22 -26.73
CA ALA A 375 5.83 12.54 -26.57
C ALA A 375 4.65 12.54 -25.57
N ALA A 376 3.81 11.50 -25.59
CA ALA A 376 2.72 11.35 -24.61
C ALA A 376 3.24 11.10 -23.19
N ALA A 377 4.29 10.27 -23.05
CA ALA A 377 4.95 10.04 -21.77
C ALA A 377 5.61 11.31 -21.21
N ALA A 378 6.27 12.11 -22.06
CA ALA A 378 6.83 13.41 -21.68
C ALA A 378 5.74 14.41 -21.25
N ALA A 379 4.60 14.45 -21.96
CA ALA A 379 3.45 15.29 -21.59
C ALA A 379 2.86 14.89 -20.22
N HIS A 380 2.76 13.59 -19.93
CA HIS A 380 2.37 13.10 -18.61
C HIS A 380 3.32 13.57 -17.51
N ASN A 381 4.63 13.35 -17.69
CA ASN A 381 5.64 13.72 -16.71
C ASN A 381 5.66 15.24 -16.44
N ALA A 382 5.51 16.06 -17.49
CA ALA A 382 5.34 17.51 -17.36
C ALA A 382 4.06 17.90 -16.59
N GLY A 383 2.98 17.11 -16.74
CA GLY A 383 1.77 17.21 -15.93
C GLY A 383 2.03 16.95 -14.44
N VAL A 384 2.73 15.86 -14.11
CA VAL A 384 3.13 15.52 -12.73
C VAL A 384 4.02 16.63 -12.14
N THR A 385 5.05 17.09 -12.86
CA THR A 385 5.91 18.19 -12.40
C THR A 385 5.13 19.50 -12.18
N ARG A 386 4.11 19.79 -13.00
CA ARG A 386 3.24 20.95 -12.80
C ARG A 386 2.37 20.77 -11.56
N ALA A 387 1.84 19.58 -11.33
CA ALA A 387 0.98 19.30 -10.19
C ALA A 387 1.74 19.38 -8.85
N LEU A 388 2.95 18.82 -8.78
CA LEU A 388 3.80 18.90 -7.56
C LEU A 388 4.20 20.34 -7.19
N LYS A 389 4.18 21.28 -8.15
CA LYS A 389 4.43 22.72 -7.92
C LYS A 389 3.22 23.49 -7.39
N ASP A 390 2.03 22.87 -7.27
CA ASP A 390 0.86 23.50 -6.66
C ASP A 390 1.10 23.69 -5.16
N THR A 391 0.85 24.90 -4.65
CA THR A 391 1.08 25.26 -3.24
C THR A 391 0.32 24.36 -2.27
N ARG A 392 -0.84 23.82 -2.66
CA ARG A 392 -1.62 22.90 -1.84
C ARG A 392 -0.93 21.56 -1.66
N ILE A 393 -0.33 21.03 -2.73
CA ILE A 393 0.43 19.77 -2.68
C ILE A 393 1.73 19.97 -1.91
N SER A 394 2.46 21.06 -2.19
CA SER A 394 3.67 21.40 -1.44
C SER A 394 3.39 21.48 0.08
N ASN A 395 2.33 22.18 0.50
CA ASN A 395 1.91 22.22 1.91
C ASN A 395 1.61 20.82 2.50
N CYS A 396 0.96 19.93 1.74
CA CYS A 396 0.72 18.54 2.16
C CYS A 396 2.02 17.74 2.28
N VAL A 397 2.96 17.90 1.35
CA VAL A 397 4.26 17.21 1.40
C VAL A 397 5.13 17.75 2.54
N SER A 398 5.12 19.06 2.81
CA SER A 398 5.76 19.64 3.99
C SER A 398 5.18 19.08 5.29
N LYS A 399 3.86 18.87 5.39
CA LYS A 399 3.24 18.17 6.53
C LYS A 399 3.76 16.73 6.66
N LEU A 400 3.81 15.95 5.58
CA LEU A 400 4.37 14.59 5.59
C LEU A 400 5.84 14.56 6.04
N ALA A 401 6.63 15.54 5.61
CA ALA A 401 8.03 15.69 6.01
C ALA A 401 8.18 16.00 7.50
N VAL A 402 7.36 16.91 8.05
CA VAL A 402 7.35 17.26 9.49
C VAL A 402 6.88 16.08 10.36
N ILE A 403 5.88 15.31 9.89
CA ILE A 403 5.42 14.08 10.55
C ILE A 403 6.51 12.98 10.51
N GLY A 404 7.47 13.06 9.59
CA GLY A 404 8.47 12.02 9.38
C GLY A 404 7.87 10.74 8.78
N ALA A 405 6.85 10.87 7.94
CA ALA A 405 6.08 9.74 7.42
C ALA A 405 6.98 8.74 6.65
N PRO A 406 6.93 7.42 6.94
CA PRO A 406 7.69 6.42 6.18
C PRO A 406 7.42 6.51 4.67
N PRO A 407 8.41 6.21 3.79
CA PRO A 407 8.22 6.15 2.33
C PRO A 407 7.01 5.31 1.87
N GLN A 408 6.62 4.29 2.64
CA GLN A 408 5.39 3.52 2.43
C GLN A 408 4.10 4.36 2.44
N HIS A 409 4.02 5.43 3.24
CA HIS A 409 2.87 6.36 3.23
C HIS A 409 2.84 7.22 1.96
N VAL A 410 4.02 7.58 1.42
CA VAL A 410 4.13 8.26 0.12
C VAL A 410 3.71 7.32 -1.01
N ALA A 411 4.12 6.05 -0.95
CA ALA A 411 3.69 5.01 -1.88
C ALA A 411 2.16 4.81 -1.84
N LEU A 412 1.55 4.81 -0.65
CA LEU A 412 0.09 4.74 -0.48
C LEU A 412 -0.63 5.97 -1.06
N ALA A 413 -0.09 7.17 -0.84
CA ALA A 413 -0.65 8.40 -1.43
C ALA A 413 -0.55 8.40 -2.98
N ALA A 414 0.57 7.90 -3.52
CA ALA A 414 0.76 7.73 -4.96
C ALA A 414 -0.20 6.68 -5.55
N GLU A 415 -0.36 5.54 -4.89
CA GLU A 415 -1.29 4.47 -5.29
C GLU A 415 -2.73 4.98 -5.31
N ALA A 416 -3.17 5.69 -4.26
CA ALA A 416 -4.50 6.27 -4.19
C ALA A 416 -4.75 7.35 -5.26
N ALA A 417 -3.72 8.14 -5.61
CA ALA A 417 -3.81 9.11 -6.70
C ALA A 417 -3.91 8.44 -8.08
N LEU A 418 -3.17 7.34 -8.31
CA LEU A 418 -3.26 6.52 -9.51
C LEU A 418 -4.61 5.78 -9.61
N ALA A 419 -5.16 5.33 -8.49
CA ALA A 419 -6.50 4.75 -8.42
C ALA A 419 -7.57 5.78 -8.84
N ALA A 420 -7.55 6.98 -8.26
CA ALA A 420 -8.47 8.08 -8.60
C ALA A 420 -8.35 8.51 -10.08
N TRP A 421 -7.12 8.56 -10.62
CA TRP A 421 -6.89 8.81 -12.04
C TRP A 421 -7.44 7.69 -12.93
N GLY A 422 -7.31 6.43 -12.50
CA GLY A 422 -7.88 5.28 -13.18
C GLY A 422 -9.41 5.27 -13.22
N ASP A 423 -10.07 5.77 -12.17
CA ASP A 423 -11.51 5.99 -12.17
C ASP A 423 -11.91 7.10 -13.14
N ASP A 424 -11.10 8.16 -13.28
CA ASP A 424 -11.36 9.24 -14.25
C ASP A 424 -11.18 8.78 -15.69
N LEU A 425 -10.10 8.04 -15.99
CA LEU A 425 -9.87 7.40 -17.29
C LEU A 425 -11.04 6.48 -17.68
N ARG A 426 -11.49 5.60 -16.77
CA ARG A 426 -12.64 4.71 -17.00
C ARG A 426 -13.95 5.49 -17.22
N ARG A 427 -14.21 6.52 -16.40
CA ARG A 427 -15.40 7.38 -16.57
C ARG A 427 -15.41 8.07 -17.94
N GLN A 428 -14.28 8.61 -18.39
CA GLN A 428 -14.19 9.29 -19.69
C GLN A 428 -14.22 8.30 -20.87
N GLY A 429 -13.60 7.13 -20.76
CA GLY A 429 -13.68 6.06 -21.78
C GLY A 429 -15.11 5.55 -22.00
N LEU A 430 -15.90 5.42 -20.92
CA LEU A 430 -17.32 5.08 -21.01
C LEU A 430 -18.15 6.20 -21.67
N MET A 431 -17.84 7.47 -21.41
CA MET A 431 -18.52 8.60 -22.06
C MET A 431 -18.19 8.69 -23.55
N ALA A 432 -16.95 8.36 -23.95
CA ALA A 432 -16.54 8.30 -25.36
C ALA A 432 -17.28 7.19 -26.12
N THR A 433 -17.35 5.98 -25.56
CA THR A 433 -18.05 4.85 -26.20
C THR A 433 -19.57 5.03 -26.23
N ALA A 434 -20.17 5.71 -25.24
CA ALA A 434 -21.58 6.08 -25.26
C ALA A 434 -21.90 7.16 -26.31
N ALA A 435 -20.97 8.06 -26.61
CA ALA A 435 -21.15 9.10 -27.64
C ALA A 435 -21.14 8.52 -29.07
N ASP A 436 -20.35 7.49 -29.34
CA ASP A 436 -20.35 6.79 -30.64
C ASP A 436 -21.64 5.99 -30.91
N ALA A 437 -22.39 5.63 -29.86
CA ALA A 437 -23.63 4.85 -29.97
C ALA A 437 -24.90 5.70 -30.22
N GLY A 438 -24.81 7.04 -30.17
CA GLY A 438 -25.95 7.95 -30.33
C GLY A 438 -25.70 9.03 -31.38
N GLN A 439 -26.60 9.16 -32.37
CA GLN A 439 -26.51 10.17 -33.43
C GLN A 439 -26.44 11.62 -32.90
N GLN A 440 -25.22 12.13 -32.68
CA GLN A 440 -24.75 13.50 -32.96
C GLN A 440 -23.32 13.67 -32.41
N ALA A 441 -22.31 13.42 -33.25
CA ALA A 441 -20.92 13.60 -32.88
C ALA A 441 -20.62 15.09 -32.58
N ARG A 442 -20.45 15.42 -31.29
CA ARG A 442 -19.75 16.66 -30.90
C ARG A 442 -18.27 16.49 -31.23
N PRO A 443 -17.65 17.37 -32.03
CA PRO A 443 -16.24 17.28 -32.35
C PRO A 443 -15.42 17.70 -31.13
N GLY A 444 -14.91 16.73 -30.37
CA GLY A 444 -14.17 17.03 -29.15
C GLY A 444 -14.15 15.91 -28.12
N ALA A 445 -13.79 14.70 -28.51
CA ALA A 445 -13.13 13.80 -27.56
C ALA A 445 -11.78 14.47 -27.21
N GLY A 446 -11.74 15.21 -26.10
CA GLY A 446 -10.54 15.89 -25.64
C GLY A 446 -9.40 14.89 -25.39
N PRO A 447 -8.14 15.36 -25.36
CA PRO A 447 -7.02 14.50 -25.00
C PRO A 447 -7.30 13.85 -23.64
N PRO A 448 -6.94 12.56 -23.45
CA PRO A 448 -7.21 11.85 -22.21
C PRO A 448 -6.62 12.60 -21.00
N PRO A 449 -7.33 12.60 -19.86
CA PRO A 449 -6.96 13.39 -18.70
C PRO A 449 -5.59 12.92 -18.19
N LEU A 450 -4.64 13.85 -18.06
CA LEU A 450 -3.36 13.57 -17.42
C LEU A 450 -3.53 13.58 -15.89
N LEU A 451 -2.59 12.95 -15.17
CA LEU A 451 -2.56 12.99 -13.71
C LEU A 451 -2.45 14.45 -13.23
N GLY A 452 -3.53 14.97 -12.63
CA GLY A 452 -3.65 16.35 -12.18
C GLY A 452 -3.69 16.51 -10.66
N VAL A 453 -3.68 17.76 -10.20
CA VAL A 453 -3.67 18.14 -8.78
C VAL A 453 -4.83 17.51 -7.99
N GLY A 454 -6.03 17.40 -8.56
CA GLY A 454 -7.19 16.81 -7.88
C GLY A 454 -6.97 15.35 -7.44
N HIS A 455 -6.36 14.54 -8.29
CA HIS A 455 -6.04 13.14 -7.98
C HIS A 455 -4.99 13.03 -6.87
N LEU A 456 -3.95 13.88 -6.91
CA LEU A 456 -2.92 13.93 -5.88
C LEU A 456 -3.43 14.43 -4.54
N LEU A 457 -4.30 15.45 -4.51
CA LEU A 457 -4.93 15.91 -3.25
C LEU A 457 -5.85 14.86 -2.65
N THR A 458 -6.51 14.04 -3.48
CA THR A 458 -7.32 12.90 -3.01
C THR A 458 -6.43 11.83 -2.36
N GLY A 459 -5.30 11.47 -2.99
CA GLY A 459 -4.34 10.52 -2.43
C GLY A 459 -3.64 11.01 -1.17
N LEU A 460 -3.09 12.24 -1.18
CA LEU A 460 -2.42 12.86 -0.04
C LEU A 460 -3.37 13.12 1.13
N GLY A 461 -4.60 13.57 0.86
CA GLY A 461 -5.64 13.75 1.87
C GLY A 461 -6.08 12.42 2.50
N GLY A 462 -6.04 11.31 1.75
CA GLY A 462 -6.24 9.96 2.30
C GLY A 462 -5.19 9.57 3.35
N VAL A 463 -3.94 9.98 3.16
CA VAL A 463 -2.81 9.62 4.04
C VAL A 463 -2.60 10.61 5.20
N LEU A 464 -2.90 11.89 5.00
CA LEU A 464 -2.79 12.91 6.04
C LEU A 464 -3.99 12.91 6.99
N ASP A 465 -5.20 12.75 6.45
CA ASP A 465 -6.42 12.88 7.25
C ASP A 465 -6.89 11.51 7.81
N THR A 466 -6.23 10.39 7.52
CA THR A 466 -6.68 9.04 7.93
C THR A 466 -6.95 8.88 9.43
N PRO A 467 -6.07 9.31 10.36
CA PRO A 467 -6.32 9.12 11.80
C PRO A 467 -7.51 9.97 12.29
N GLU A 468 -7.66 11.20 11.80
CA GLU A 468 -8.78 12.07 12.14
C GLU A 468 -10.10 11.54 11.55
N ARG A 469 -10.08 11.15 10.26
CA ARG A 469 -11.24 10.58 9.58
C ARG A 469 -11.70 9.26 10.20
N ALA A 470 -10.79 8.40 10.65
CA ALA A 470 -11.19 7.12 11.25
C ALA A 470 -12.09 7.29 12.49
N LEU A 471 -11.78 8.25 13.38
CA LEU A 471 -12.65 8.55 14.53
C LEU A 471 -13.95 9.23 14.08
N VAL A 472 -13.88 10.18 13.16
CA VAL A 472 -15.04 10.92 12.61
C VAL A 472 -16.01 9.99 11.89
N ASP A 473 -15.53 9.04 11.08
CA ASP A 473 -16.33 8.04 10.35
C ASP A 473 -16.99 7.04 11.31
N VAL A 474 -16.33 6.66 12.40
CA VAL A 474 -16.96 5.82 13.45
C VAL A 474 -18.06 6.61 14.18
N VAL A 475 -17.82 7.87 14.55
CA VAL A 475 -18.86 8.75 15.14
C VAL A 475 -20.04 8.95 14.17
N ARG A 476 -19.75 9.15 12.89
CA ARG A 476 -20.73 9.28 11.80
C ARG A 476 -21.55 8.00 11.57
N GLY A 477 -21.01 6.84 11.92
CA GLY A 477 -21.69 5.53 11.85
C GLY A 477 -22.44 5.12 13.12
N LEU A 478 -22.35 5.88 14.22
CA LEU A 478 -23.02 5.53 15.48
C LEU A 478 -24.55 5.61 15.37
N PRO A 479 -25.30 4.72 16.05
CA PRO A 479 -26.72 4.93 16.24
C PRO A 479 -26.96 6.17 17.13
N VAL A 480 -28.04 6.91 16.84
CA VAL A 480 -28.38 8.18 17.51
C VAL A 480 -28.35 8.10 19.05
N ILE A 481 -28.76 6.96 19.63
CA ILE A 481 -28.70 6.74 21.09
C ILE A 481 -27.26 6.74 21.63
N SER A 482 -26.31 6.08 20.95
CA SER A 482 -24.90 6.10 21.32
C SER A 482 -24.27 7.48 21.08
N LEU A 483 -24.68 8.18 20.02
CA LEU A 483 -24.22 9.55 19.74
C LEU A 483 -24.65 10.53 20.85
N VAL A 484 -25.90 10.44 21.32
CA VAL A 484 -26.41 11.27 22.43
C VAL A 484 -25.69 10.97 23.75
N LEU A 485 -25.43 9.69 24.05
CA LEU A 485 -24.65 9.29 25.23
C LEU A 485 -23.19 9.76 25.14
N LEU A 486 -22.59 9.74 23.94
CA LEU A 486 -21.25 10.26 23.70
C LEU A 486 -21.17 11.78 23.91
N VAL A 487 -22.16 12.55 23.45
CA VAL A 487 -22.26 14.00 23.72
C VAL A 487 -22.43 14.28 25.21
N ALA A 488 -23.28 13.53 25.93
CA ALA A 488 -23.43 13.68 27.38
C ALA A 488 -22.14 13.34 28.14
N ALA A 489 -21.43 12.29 27.75
CA ALA A 489 -20.14 11.92 28.33
C ALA A 489 -19.04 12.97 28.03
N HIS A 490 -19.02 13.55 26.83
CA HIS A 490 -18.08 14.63 26.48
C HIS A 490 -18.35 15.90 27.31
N ARG A 491 -19.62 16.23 27.58
CA ARG A 491 -19.98 17.33 28.50
C ARG A 491 -19.53 17.07 29.95
N LEU A 492 -19.57 15.82 30.43
CA LEU A 492 -18.99 15.47 31.74
C LEU A 492 -17.46 15.65 31.75
N LEU A 493 -16.78 15.30 30.64
CA LEU A 493 -15.34 15.55 30.47
C LEU A 493 -15.02 17.05 30.52
N GLN A 494 -15.81 17.90 29.85
CA GLN A 494 -15.69 19.37 29.94
C GLN A 494 -15.91 19.92 31.36
N LYS A 495 -16.79 19.30 32.16
CA LYS A 495 -16.94 19.61 33.61
C LYS A 495 -15.76 19.12 34.48
N GLY A 496 -14.70 18.59 33.87
CA GLY A 496 -13.48 18.12 34.54
C GLY A 496 -13.49 16.63 34.91
N GLN A 497 -14.52 15.87 34.52
CA GLN A 497 -14.68 14.48 34.95
C GLN A 497 -14.09 13.49 33.94
N GLN A 498 -12.82 13.13 34.17
CA GLN A 498 -12.00 12.27 33.30
C GLN A 498 -12.47 10.81 33.18
N LEU A 499 -13.32 10.36 34.11
CA LEU A 499 -13.85 8.99 34.16
C LEU A 499 -15.37 9.06 34.18
N CYS A 500 -16.01 8.53 33.14
CA CYS A 500 -17.46 8.46 33.01
C CYS A 500 -17.96 7.03 33.28
N ASN A 501 -18.96 6.87 34.14
CA ASN A 501 -19.73 5.61 34.23
C ASN A 501 -21.11 5.79 33.56
N PHE A 502 -21.85 4.70 33.35
CA PHE A 502 -23.15 4.77 32.68
C PHE A 502 -24.16 5.64 33.41
N GLU A 503 -24.25 5.53 34.74
CA GLU A 503 -25.26 6.24 35.54
C GLU A 503 -25.05 7.76 35.50
N MET A 504 -23.81 8.24 35.59
CA MET A 504 -23.47 9.66 35.45
C MET A 504 -23.84 10.21 34.07
N VAL A 505 -23.51 9.48 33.01
CA VAL A 505 -23.84 9.86 31.62
C VAL A 505 -25.36 9.85 31.41
N TRP A 506 -26.05 8.88 32.00
CA TRP A 506 -27.51 8.76 31.97
C TRP A 506 -28.22 9.89 32.74
N ASP A 507 -27.65 10.35 33.85
CA ASP A 507 -28.19 11.46 34.65
C ASP A 507 -27.93 12.82 34.00
N GLU A 508 -26.75 13.03 33.41
CA GLU A 508 -26.47 14.20 32.56
C GLU A 508 -27.44 14.24 31.36
N TYR A 509 -27.61 13.10 30.67
CA TYR A 509 -28.58 12.97 29.59
C TYR A 509 -30.03 13.27 30.05
N ARG A 510 -30.47 12.76 31.21
CA ARG A 510 -31.81 13.05 31.76
C ARG A 510 -31.98 14.53 32.12
N SER A 511 -30.95 15.17 32.67
CA SER A 511 -30.93 16.62 32.94
C SER A 511 -31.16 17.43 31.66
N ILE A 512 -30.47 17.08 30.57
CA ILE A 512 -30.62 17.71 29.26
C ILE A 512 -32.01 17.42 28.65
N GLN A 513 -32.50 16.18 28.75
CA GLN A 513 -33.83 15.79 28.26
C GLN A 513 -34.94 16.61 28.92
N ALA A 514 -34.90 16.77 30.24
CA ALA A 514 -35.91 17.49 31.02
C ALA A 514 -36.02 18.97 30.63
N GLN A 515 -34.93 19.59 30.18
CA GLN A 515 -34.91 21.01 29.82
C GLN A 515 -35.46 21.31 28.41
N ARG A 516 -35.37 20.37 27.46
CA ARG A 516 -35.55 20.68 26.01
C ARG A 516 -36.31 19.64 25.18
N GLY A 517 -37.01 18.68 25.79
CA GLY A 517 -37.89 17.75 25.08
C GLY A 517 -37.16 16.78 24.14
N ALA A 518 -36.02 16.25 24.60
CA ALA A 518 -35.20 15.33 23.81
C ALA A 518 -35.90 13.98 23.53
N ILE A 519 -35.39 13.24 22.53
CA ILE A 519 -35.83 11.90 22.15
C ILE A 519 -35.72 10.96 23.37
N ALA A 520 -36.85 10.51 23.91
CA ALA A 520 -36.87 9.66 25.09
C ALA A 520 -36.38 8.23 24.78
N PHE A 521 -35.26 7.83 25.36
CA PHE A 521 -34.75 6.46 25.30
C PHE A 521 -35.09 5.64 26.57
N ASN A 522 -35.19 4.31 26.43
CA ASN A 522 -35.29 3.40 27.58
C ASN A 522 -33.89 3.21 28.20
N LYS A 523 -33.78 3.28 29.54
CA LYS A 523 -32.52 3.04 30.28
C LYS A 523 -31.85 1.71 29.91
N GLN A 524 -32.61 0.64 29.67
CA GLN A 524 -32.05 -0.66 29.26
C GLN A 524 -31.40 -0.59 27.87
N ALA A 525 -32.03 0.10 26.91
CA ALA A 525 -31.48 0.30 25.58
C ALA A 525 -30.24 1.20 25.61
N ALA A 526 -30.25 2.24 26.46
CA ALA A 526 -29.11 3.12 26.68
C ALA A 526 -27.92 2.39 27.35
N ALA A 527 -28.18 1.50 28.30
CA ALA A 527 -27.14 0.69 28.93
C ALA A 527 -26.45 -0.25 27.92
N ALA A 528 -27.23 -0.91 27.05
CA ALA A 528 -26.69 -1.72 25.97
C ALA A 528 -25.91 -0.87 24.95
N ALA A 529 -26.44 0.29 24.55
CA ALA A 529 -25.76 1.23 23.66
C ALA A 529 -24.45 1.79 24.24
N TRP A 530 -24.38 1.97 25.56
CA TRP A 530 -23.17 2.38 26.28
C TRP A 530 -22.11 1.28 26.32
N GLN A 531 -22.51 0.02 26.55
CA GLN A 531 -21.58 -1.12 26.52
C GLN A 531 -20.92 -1.33 25.15
N MET A 532 -21.61 -0.98 24.07
CA MET A 532 -21.05 -1.03 22.71
C MET A 532 -20.07 0.13 22.41
N LEU A 533 -20.06 1.20 23.20
CA LEU A 533 -19.24 2.38 22.92
C LEU A 533 -17.72 2.12 23.14
N PRO A 534 -17.27 1.47 24.24
CA PRO A 534 -15.88 1.01 24.34
C PRO A 534 -15.49 -0.01 23.26
N LEU A 535 -16.43 -0.85 22.84
CA LEU A 535 -16.19 -1.84 21.77
C LEU A 535 -16.07 -1.20 20.37
N SER A 536 -16.55 0.05 20.20
CA SER A 536 -16.39 0.83 18.97
C SER A 536 -15.03 1.54 18.86
N GLY A 537 -14.16 1.42 19.86
CA GLY A 537 -12.84 2.07 19.86
C GLY A 537 -12.84 3.57 20.16
N LEU A 538 -14.01 4.19 20.34
CA LEU A 538 -14.15 5.60 20.75
C LEU A 538 -13.86 5.83 22.24
N ALA A 539 -13.80 4.75 23.02
CA ALA A 539 -13.56 4.78 24.46
C ALA A 539 -12.88 3.48 24.91
N HIS A 540 -12.31 3.46 26.11
CA HIS A 540 -11.79 2.23 26.72
C HIS A 540 -12.16 2.16 28.21
N PHE A 541 -12.22 0.94 28.76
CA PHE A 541 -12.44 0.74 30.19
C PHE A 541 -11.18 1.10 30.98
N ALA A 542 -11.34 1.75 32.14
CA ALA A 542 -10.23 2.19 32.97
C ALA A 542 -9.54 1.06 33.76
N ASP A 543 -10.24 -0.05 34.03
CA ASP A 543 -9.66 -1.27 34.62
C ASP A 543 -9.43 -2.30 33.51
N THR A 544 -8.17 -2.69 33.32
CA THR A 544 -7.72 -3.67 32.32
C THR A 544 -8.26 -5.08 32.55
N ASN A 545 -8.86 -5.36 33.71
CA ASN A 545 -9.41 -6.67 34.08
C ASN A 545 -10.95 -6.73 34.01
N VAL A 546 -11.62 -5.72 33.42
CA VAL A 546 -13.10 -5.68 33.35
C VAL A 546 -13.68 -6.92 32.66
N GLU A 547 -13.05 -7.37 31.57
CA GLU A 547 -13.47 -8.56 30.81
C GLU A 547 -13.45 -9.86 31.62
N SER A 548 -12.54 -9.98 32.61
CA SER A 548 -12.37 -11.22 33.39
C SER A 548 -13.29 -11.33 34.60
N ARG A 549 -14.01 -10.26 34.97
CA ARG A 549 -14.64 -10.13 36.30
C ARG A 549 -16.17 -10.27 36.32
N GLY A 550 -16.84 -10.38 35.18
CA GLY A 550 -18.29 -10.69 35.11
C GLY A 550 -19.19 -9.72 35.89
N ARG A 551 -18.75 -8.47 36.11
CA ARG A 551 -19.53 -7.43 36.81
C ARG A 551 -20.46 -6.70 35.85
N ASP A 552 -21.49 -6.08 36.39
CA ASP A 552 -22.33 -5.13 35.65
C ASP A 552 -21.48 -3.98 35.09
N LEU A 553 -21.34 -3.96 33.76
CA LEU A 553 -20.50 -3.00 33.02
C LEU A 553 -21.00 -1.54 33.12
N SER A 554 -22.19 -1.31 33.67
CA SER A 554 -22.75 0.03 33.91
C SER A 554 -21.92 0.86 34.89
N TYR A 555 -21.31 0.23 35.90
CA TYR A 555 -20.50 0.91 36.91
C TYR A 555 -19.00 0.92 36.57
N ALA A 556 -18.60 0.34 35.44
CA ALA A 556 -17.22 0.41 34.96
C ALA A 556 -16.89 1.86 34.55
N GLY A 557 -15.74 2.36 35.01
CA GLY A 557 -15.22 3.64 34.55
C GLY A 557 -14.74 3.53 33.10
N VAL A 558 -15.18 4.46 32.27
CA VAL A 558 -14.83 4.57 30.86
C VAL A 558 -14.09 5.88 30.62
N VAL A 559 -13.00 5.80 29.87
CA VAL A 559 -12.22 6.96 29.38
C VAL A 559 -12.54 7.14 27.91
N LEU A 560 -12.93 8.36 27.52
CA LEU A 560 -13.17 8.72 26.12
C LEU A 560 -11.85 8.99 25.39
N LEU A 561 -11.75 8.52 24.14
CA LEU A 561 -10.60 8.75 23.27
C LEU A 561 -10.86 9.82 22.20
N VAL A 562 -12.12 10.29 22.08
CA VAL A 562 -12.57 11.23 21.04
C VAL A 562 -12.41 12.68 21.50
N GLY A 563 -11.75 13.51 20.70
CA GLY A 563 -11.64 14.95 20.94
C GLY A 563 -12.93 15.72 20.64
N TYR A 564 -13.03 16.97 21.11
CA TYR A 564 -14.18 17.84 20.80
C TYR A 564 -14.32 18.11 19.30
N SER A 565 -13.19 18.35 18.61
CA SER A 565 -13.12 18.56 17.16
C SER A 565 -13.68 17.39 16.35
N ASP A 566 -13.37 16.17 16.79
CA ASP A 566 -13.68 14.94 16.06
C ASP A 566 -15.16 14.58 16.26
N LEU A 567 -15.67 14.85 17.46
CA LEU A 567 -17.10 14.73 17.80
C LEU A 567 -17.94 15.76 17.02
N ASP A 568 -17.55 17.04 17.00
CA ASP A 568 -18.24 18.10 16.25
C ASP A 568 -18.29 17.78 14.75
N ARG A 569 -17.15 17.39 14.18
CA ARG A 569 -17.07 16.98 12.77
C ARG A 569 -17.90 15.74 12.48
N GLY A 570 -17.84 14.71 13.33
CA GLY A 570 -18.67 13.51 13.20
C GLY A 570 -20.17 13.80 13.27
N ILE A 571 -20.60 14.71 14.15
CA ILE A 571 -22.00 15.15 14.30
C ILE A 571 -22.50 15.92 13.06
N ARG A 572 -21.63 16.71 12.42
CA ARG A 572 -21.93 17.44 11.16
C ARG A 572 -22.00 16.52 9.94
N GLU A 573 -21.15 15.49 9.89
CA GLU A 573 -21.08 14.54 8.77
C GLU A 573 -22.07 13.35 8.90
N HIS A 574 -22.75 13.22 10.04
CA HIS A 574 -23.72 12.14 10.34
C HIS A 574 -25.04 12.27 9.55
N PRO A 575 -25.43 11.25 8.75
CA PRO A 575 -26.49 11.37 7.74
C PRO A 575 -27.90 11.61 8.28
N HIS A 576 -28.18 11.18 9.52
CA HIS A 576 -29.49 11.31 10.18
C HIS A 576 -29.35 11.88 11.60
N CYS A 577 -28.56 12.95 11.76
CA CYS A 577 -28.39 13.60 13.05
C CYS A 577 -29.65 14.44 13.38
N PRO A 578 -30.39 14.17 14.47
CA PRO A 578 -31.52 15.01 14.83
C PRO A 578 -31.05 16.40 15.25
N ASP A 579 -31.74 17.46 14.83
CA ASP A 579 -31.48 18.86 15.23
C ASP A 579 -31.31 19.04 16.74
N ALA A 580 -32.01 18.23 17.54
CA ALA A 580 -31.89 18.20 18.98
C ALA A 580 -30.45 17.89 19.42
N VAL A 581 -29.80 16.89 18.81
CA VAL A 581 -28.43 16.45 19.13
C VAL A 581 -27.41 17.50 18.71
N GLN A 582 -27.57 18.10 17.53
CA GLN A 582 -26.73 19.23 17.11
C GLN A 582 -26.86 20.41 18.07
N LYS A 583 -28.09 20.75 18.51
CA LYS A 583 -28.34 21.78 19.53
C LYS A 583 -27.78 21.40 20.90
N PHE A 584 -27.74 20.12 21.28
CA PHE A 584 -27.13 19.66 22.55
C PHE A 584 -25.60 19.70 22.53
N HIS A 585 -24.99 19.62 21.35
CA HIS A 585 -23.54 19.69 21.18
C HIS A 585 -23.04 21.14 21.02
N LEU A 586 -23.74 21.96 20.23
CA LEU A 586 -23.40 23.39 20.02
C LEU A 586 -23.69 24.29 21.23
N GLN A 587 -24.41 23.80 22.24
CA GLN A 587 -24.64 24.51 23.49
C GLN A 587 -23.54 24.15 24.49
N GLU A 588 -22.41 24.84 24.32
CA GLU A 588 -21.39 25.00 25.36
C GLU A 588 -22.02 25.49 26.68
N ILE A 589 -21.37 25.16 27.80
CA ILE A 589 -21.71 25.62 29.15
C ILE A 589 -21.04 26.97 29.39
#